data_AF-A0AA36N361-F1
#
_entry.id   AF-A0AA36N361-F1
#
_cell.length_a   1.000
_cell.length_b   1.000
_cell.length_c   1.000
_cell.angle_alpha   90.00
_cell.angle_beta   90.00
_cell.angle_gamma   90.00
#
_symmetry.space_group_name_H-M   'P 1'
#
loop_
_entity.id
_entity.type
_entity.pdbx_description
1 polymer ?
#
loop_
_entity_poly.entity_id
_entity_poly.type
_entity_poly.pdbx_seq_one_letter_code
_entity_poly.pdbx_strand_id
1 'polypeptide(L)'
;MSDSGGSRLSTCTLLVRDYDEAIAFFVGAMGLKLLEDTPRGRGKRWVVVCPAAGAGLLLAKAEGEEQLARVGDQCGGRVGFFLETDDFARDHKAFQAKGVKFLEEPRHESYGSVAVFQDISGNKWDLIQRYPTDDGVDVKVSSKFLTRNDYCQTFIDTGLRPQNFIRDLDYQNRYSEYPKIERLIKLKDDIISKRATPGMSLKCDLKSFDLTSLGTKFDVILLDPPWEEYQTRVAGMYVPDEDLSTWSLEELKALKAAT
;
A
#
# COMPACT_ATOMS: atom_id res chain seq x y z
N MET A 1 -28.13 8.31 9.82
CA MET A 1 -28.67 7.39 8.79
C MET A 1 -28.72 8.15 7.48
N SER A 2 -27.72 7.96 6.63
CA SER A 2 -27.76 8.42 5.23
C SER A 2 -27.30 7.27 4.36
N ASP A 3 -28.29 6.47 3.93
CA ASP A 3 -28.13 5.43 2.93
C ASP A 3 -27.79 6.13 1.61
N SER A 4 -26.49 6.29 1.35
CA SER A 4 -26.01 6.80 0.07
C SER A 4 -26.24 5.73 -0.98
N GLY A 5 -27.24 5.95 -1.82
CA GLY A 5 -27.63 5.05 -2.90
C GLY A 5 -26.42 4.61 -3.73
N GLY A 6 -26.14 3.33 -3.67
CA GLY A 6 -25.13 2.63 -4.46
C GLY A 6 -25.44 1.14 -4.50
N SER A 7 -25.02 0.46 -5.55
CA SER A 7 -25.19 -0.98 -5.68
C SER A 7 -24.13 -1.72 -4.87
N ARG A 8 -24.52 -2.80 -4.17
CA ARG A 8 -23.61 -3.71 -3.46
C ARG A 8 -23.89 -5.16 -3.86
N LEU A 9 -22.87 -6.01 -3.75
CA LEU A 9 -23.07 -7.46 -3.82
C LEU A 9 -23.76 -7.90 -2.51
N SER A 10 -25.01 -8.37 -2.61
CA SER A 10 -25.79 -8.77 -1.43
C SER A 10 -25.51 -10.21 -1.01
N THR A 11 -25.46 -11.12 -1.98
CA THR A 11 -25.38 -12.56 -1.76
C THR A 11 -24.60 -13.24 -2.90
N CYS A 12 -23.80 -14.25 -2.57
CA CYS A 12 -23.10 -15.11 -3.53
C CYS A 12 -23.60 -16.55 -3.41
N THR A 13 -23.72 -17.25 -4.53
CA THR A 13 -24.19 -18.65 -4.54
C THR A 13 -23.04 -19.63 -4.31
N LEU A 14 -23.27 -20.59 -3.42
CA LEU A 14 -22.40 -21.73 -3.17
C LEU A 14 -23.17 -23.03 -3.43
N LEU A 15 -22.68 -23.87 -4.34
CA LEU A 15 -23.28 -25.16 -4.62
C LEU A 15 -22.98 -26.16 -3.50
N VAL A 16 -24.02 -26.84 -3.03
CA VAL A 16 -23.94 -27.84 -1.96
C VAL A 16 -24.66 -29.12 -2.36
N ARG A 17 -24.28 -30.27 -1.77
CA ARG A 17 -24.94 -31.55 -2.01
C ARG A 17 -26.24 -31.67 -1.24
N ASP A 18 -26.26 -31.15 -0.02
CA ASP A 18 -27.42 -31.17 0.84
C ASP A 18 -27.50 -29.89 1.69
N TYR A 19 -28.73 -29.45 2.02
CA TYR A 19 -28.94 -28.24 2.80
C TYR A 19 -28.57 -28.44 4.28
N ASP A 20 -28.97 -29.55 4.89
CA ASP A 20 -28.82 -29.73 6.34
C ASP A 20 -27.36 -30.04 6.70
N GLU A 21 -26.66 -30.79 5.87
CA GLU A 21 -25.21 -31.00 6.00
C GLU A 21 -24.44 -29.67 5.86
N ALA A 22 -24.82 -28.85 4.88
CA ALA A 22 -24.19 -27.55 4.67
C ALA A 22 -24.48 -26.60 5.83
N ILE A 23 -25.73 -26.54 6.33
CA ILE A 23 -26.09 -25.75 7.50
C ILE A 23 -25.28 -26.22 8.72
N ALA A 24 -25.21 -27.52 8.97
CA ALA A 24 -24.44 -28.08 10.08
C ALA A 24 -22.95 -27.69 10.00
N PHE A 25 -22.36 -27.70 8.82
CA PHE A 25 -20.97 -27.27 8.62
C PHE A 25 -20.81 -25.76 8.79
N PHE A 26 -21.53 -24.95 8.04
CA PHE A 26 -21.34 -23.50 8.04
C PHE A 26 -21.76 -22.87 9.38
N VAL A 27 -22.88 -23.27 9.95
CA VAL A 27 -23.36 -22.73 11.23
C VAL A 27 -22.67 -23.41 12.41
N GLY A 28 -22.60 -24.73 12.41
CA GLY A 28 -22.06 -25.50 13.53
C GLY A 28 -20.53 -25.48 13.58
N ALA A 29 -19.86 -25.86 12.49
CA ALA A 29 -18.39 -25.91 12.44
C ALA A 29 -17.79 -24.50 12.35
N MET A 30 -18.17 -23.73 11.32
CA MET A 30 -17.57 -22.41 11.07
C MET A 30 -18.17 -21.27 11.89
N GLY A 31 -19.31 -21.46 12.56
CA GLY A 31 -19.92 -20.41 13.39
C GLY A 31 -20.63 -19.29 12.62
N LEU A 32 -20.93 -19.49 11.33
CA LEU A 32 -21.69 -18.52 10.53
C LEU A 32 -23.13 -18.42 11.05
N LYS A 33 -23.77 -17.27 10.89
CA LYS A 33 -25.17 -17.06 11.25
C LYS A 33 -26.08 -17.55 10.13
N LEU A 34 -27.11 -18.31 10.47
CA LEU A 34 -28.22 -18.60 9.56
C LEU A 34 -29.13 -17.37 9.49
N LEU A 35 -29.19 -16.73 8.31
CA LEU A 35 -30.01 -15.54 8.09
C LEU A 35 -31.40 -15.89 7.59
N GLU A 36 -31.50 -16.87 6.70
CA GLU A 36 -32.78 -17.33 6.15
C GLU A 36 -32.72 -18.82 5.85
N ASP A 37 -33.85 -19.48 6.03
CA ASP A 37 -34.09 -20.87 5.65
C ASP A 37 -35.57 -21.05 5.31
N THR A 38 -35.93 -20.66 4.08
CA THR A 38 -37.34 -20.61 3.64
C THR A 38 -37.60 -21.65 2.57
N PRO A 39 -38.60 -22.54 2.72
CA PRO A 39 -39.02 -23.45 1.65
C PRO A 39 -39.45 -22.70 0.38
N ARG A 40 -39.01 -23.17 -0.79
CA ARG A 40 -39.37 -22.62 -2.12
C ARG A 40 -40.12 -23.60 -3.01
N GLY A 41 -40.66 -24.68 -2.40
CA GLY A 41 -41.38 -25.73 -3.11
C GLY A 41 -40.46 -26.72 -3.84
N ARG A 42 -41.01 -27.87 -4.22
CA ARG A 42 -40.29 -28.97 -4.90
C ARG A 42 -38.98 -29.38 -4.18
N GLY A 43 -38.99 -29.35 -2.85
CA GLY A 43 -37.82 -29.69 -2.02
C GLY A 43 -36.69 -28.66 -2.03
N LYS A 44 -36.84 -27.52 -2.71
CA LYS A 44 -35.85 -26.42 -2.68
C LYS A 44 -36.05 -25.53 -1.46
N ARG A 45 -34.95 -25.00 -0.93
CA ARG A 45 -34.92 -24.05 0.18
C ARG A 45 -34.09 -22.83 -0.23
N TRP A 46 -34.48 -21.66 0.26
CA TRP A 46 -33.67 -20.46 0.20
C TRP A 46 -32.91 -20.36 1.51
N VAL A 47 -31.67 -20.85 1.50
CA VAL A 47 -30.83 -20.93 2.69
C VAL A 47 -29.68 -19.95 2.55
N VAL A 48 -29.64 -18.94 3.43
CA VAL A 48 -28.57 -17.93 3.43
C VAL A 48 -27.86 -17.98 4.77
N VAL A 49 -26.55 -18.19 4.73
CA VAL A 49 -25.66 -18.04 5.89
C VAL A 49 -24.77 -16.83 5.70
N CYS A 50 -24.29 -16.23 6.78
CA CYS A 50 -23.42 -15.06 6.71
C CYS A 50 -22.38 -15.08 7.83
N PRO A 51 -21.15 -14.61 7.57
CA PRO A 51 -20.23 -14.24 8.64
C PRO A 51 -20.78 -13.07 9.46
N ALA A 52 -20.02 -12.58 10.43
CA ALA A 52 -20.46 -11.50 11.30
C ALA A 52 -20.91 -10.24 10.52
N ALA A 53 -20.30 -9.98 9.35
CA ALA A 53 -20.64 -8.90 8.42
C ALA A 53 -20.27 -9.30 6.97
N GLY A 54 -20.87 -8.63 5.97
CA GLY A 54 -20.53 -8.80 4.56
C GLY A 54 -21.69 -9.31 3.68
N ALA A 55 -21.34 -9.88 2.51
CA ALA A 55 -22.29 -10.53 1.63
C ALA A 55 -22.70 -11.92 2.19
N GLY A 56 -23.96 -12.28 2.01
CA GLY A 56 -24.45 -13.61 2.40
C GLY A 56 -23.97 -14.69 1.43
N LEU A 57 -23.94 -15.93 1.90
CA LEU A 57 -23.74 -17.13 1.09
C LEU A 57 -25.07 -17.85 0.94
N LEU A 58 -25.61 -17.86 -0.27
CA LEU A 58 -26.77 -18.66 -0.64
C LEU A 58 -26.31 -20.10 -0.87
N LEU A 59 -26.69 -20.99 0.04
CA LEU A 59 -26.45 -22.42 -0.11
C LEU A 59 -27.47 -22.98 -1.10
N ALA A 60 -27.03 -23.31 -2.30
CA ALA A 60 -27.87 -23.83 -3.37
C ALA A 60 -27.63 -25.33 -3.55
N LYS A 61 -28.61 -26.15 -3.21
CA LYS A 61 -28.53 -27.60 -3.44
C LYS A 61 -28.46 -27.89 -4.93
N ALA A 62 -27.37 -28.53 -5.35
CA ALA A 62 -27.14 -28.88 -6.74
C ALA A 62 -28.18 -29.90 -7.25
N GLU A 63 -28.59 -29.72 -8.50
CA GLU A 63 -29.56 -30.57 -9.20
C GLU A 63 -29.01 -30.99 -10.56
N GLY A 64 -29.08 -32.28 -10.85
CA GLY A 64 -28.55 -32.86 -12.09
C GLY A 64 -27.03 -33.01 -12.10
N GLU A 65 -26.53 -33.80 -13.05
CA GLU A 65 -25.12 -34.17 -13.14
C GLU A 65 -24.20 -32.96 -13.34
N GLU A 66 -24.62 -31.97 -14.14
CA GLU A 66 -23.82 -30.78 -14.43
C GLU A 66 -23.52 -29.96 -13.17
N GLN A 67 -24.54 -29.68 -12.33
CA GLN A 67 -24.34 -28.91 -11.10
C GLN A 67 -23.58 -29.72 -10.06
N LEU A 68 -23.90 -31.02 -9.93
CA LEU A 68 -23.20 -31.93 -9.02
C LEU A 68 -21.70 -32.01 -9.33
N ALA A 69 -21.32 -32.01 -10.61
CA ALA A 69 -19.93 -31.98 -11.05
C ALA A 69 -19.19 -30.67 -10.68
N ARG A 70 -19.91 -29.59 -10.36
CA ARG A 70 -19.34 -28.30 -9.95
C ARG A 70 -19.32 -28.09 -8.44
N VAL A 71 -19.94 -28.97 -7.65
CA VAL A 71 -19.90 -28.88 -6.19
C VAL A 71 -18.46 -29.09 -5.70
N GLY A 72 -17.85 -28.03 -5.17
CA GLY A 72 -16.45 -28.02 -4.72
C GLY A 72 -15.45 -27.49 -5.76
N ASP A 73 -15.88 -27.31 -7.02
CA ASP A 73 -15.03 -26.85 -8.13
C ASP A 73 -15.60 -25.61 -8.85
N GLN A 74 -16.56 -24.91 -8.25
CA GLN A 74 -17.18 -23.73 -8.86
C GLN A 74 -16.19 -22.56 -9.08
N CYS A 75 -15.01 -22.61 -8.43
CA CYS A 75 -13.92 -21.65 -8.60
C CYS A 75 -12.74 -22.20 -9.43
N GLY A 76 -12.89 -23.36 -10.08
CA GLY A 76 -11.86 -23.97 -10.94
C GLY A 76 -10.57 -24.28 -10.18
N GLY A 77 -10.70 -24.91 -9.00
CA GLY A 77 -9.57 -25.31 -8.15
C GLY A 77 -8.81 -24.19 -7.42
N ARG A 78 -9.15 -22.91 -7.62
CA ARG A 78 -8.58 -21.74 -6.92
C ARG A 78 -9.20 -21.57 -5.53
N VAL A 79 -8.52 -20.81 -4.66
CA VAL A 79 -9.16 -20.22 -3.47
C VAL A 79 -10.22 -19.25 -3.95
N GLY A 80 -11.48 -19.52 -3.59
CA GLY A 80 -12.64 -18.76 -4.05
C GLY A 80 -13.18 -17.77 -3.03
N PHE A 81 -12.84 -17.96 -1.76
CA PHE A 81 -13.44 -17.27 -0.64
C PHE A 81 -12.40 -16.93 0.42
N PHE A 82 -12.60 -15.80 1.09
CA PHE A 82 -11.68 -15.26 2.08
C PHE A 82 -12.49 -14.88 3.33
N LEU A 83 -12.21 -15.56 4.43
CA LEU A 83 -12.85 -15.34 5.72
C LEU A 83 -11.88 -14.60 6.63
N GLU A 84 -12.17 -13.33 6.88
CA GLU A 84 -11.39 -12.50 7.79
C GLU A 84 -11.78 -12.73 9.24
N THR A 85 -10.79 -12.80 10.14
CA THR A 85 -10.97 -12.97 11.59
C THR A 85 -10.10 -11.99 12.39
N ASP A 86 -10.57 -11.65 13.59
CA ASP A 86 -9.85 -10.86 14.59
C ASP A 86 -8.83 -11.69 15.39
N ASP A 87 -9.01 -13.01 15.45
CA ASP A 87 -8.15 -13.94 16.18
C ASP A 87 -7.99 -15.26 15.41
N PHE A 88 -6.91 -15.32 14.63
CA PHE A 88 -6.56 -16.47 13.80
C PHE A 88 -6.37 -17.73 14.63
N ALA A 89 -5.63 -17.65 15.75
CA ALA A 89 -5.27 -18.82 16.53
C ALA A 89 -6.50 -19.47 17.17
N ARG A 90 -7.42 -18.65 17.70
CA ARG A 90 -8.71 -19.11 18.25
C ARG A 90 -9.54 -19.81 17.19
N ASP A 91 -9.76 -19.17 16.05
CA ASP A 91 -10.69 -19.67 15.05
C ASP A 91 -10.12 -20.86 14.29
N HIS A 92 -8.82 -20.85 13.96
CA HIS A 92 -8.12 -21.99 13.38
C HIS A 92 -8.23 -23.23 14.28
N LYS A 93 -7.95 -23.10 15.58
CA LYS A 93 -8.07 -24.21 16.54
C LYS A 93 -9.51 -24.68 16.69
N ALA A 94 -10.48 -23.76 16.75
CA ALA A 94 -11.90 -24.10 16.85
C ALA A 94 -12.39 -24.86 15.61
N PHE A 95 -11.96 -24.43 14.41
CA PHE A 95 -12.29 -25.07 13.14
C PHE A 95 -11.70 -26.48 13.08
N GLN A 96 -10.43 -26.64 13.43
CA GLN A 96 -9.78 -27.95 13.51
C GLN A 96 -10.48 -28.89 14.50
N ALA A 97 -10.82 -28.39 15.70
CA ALA A 97 -11.52 -29.18 16.71
C ALA A 97 -12.92 -29.65 16.27
N LYS A 98 -13.54 -28.93 15.34
CA LYS A 98 -14.82 -29.30 14.73
C LYS A 98 -14.69 -30.03 13.38
N GLY A 99 -13.47 -30.45 13.03
CA GLY A 99 -13.21 -31.30 11.86
C GLY A 99 -13.08 -30.56 10.52
N VAL A 100 -12.93 -29.23 10.52
CA VAL A 100 -12.61 -28.49 9.29
C VAL A 100 -11.21 -28.86 8.81
N LYS A 101 -11.09 -29.19 7.52
CA LYS A 101 -9.83 -29.66 6.93
C LYS A 101 -9.00 -28.50 6.40
N PHE A 102 -7.92 -28.17 7.10
CA PHE A 102 -6.87 -27.30 6.59
C PHE A 102 -5.98 -28.05 5.59
N LEU A 103 -5.54 -27.37 4.53
CA LEU A 103 -4.70 -27.92 3.47
C LEU A 103 -3.21 -27.61 3.67
N GLU A 104 -2.91 -26.68 4.57
CA GLU A 104 -1.58 -26.23 4.89
C GLU A 104 -1.50 -25.84 6.37
N GLU A 105 -0.29 -25.82 6.91
CA GLU A 105 -0.02 -25.18 8.20
C GLU A 105 -0.14 -23.65 8.06
N PRO A 106 -0.51 -22.94 9.15
CA PRO A 106 -0.55 -21.48 9.15
C PRO A 106 0.75 -20.85 8.64
N ARG A 107 0.60 -19.93 7.69
CA ARG A 107 1.68 -19.08 7.19
C ARG A 107 1.58 -17.70 7.81
N HIS A 108 2.74 -17.11 8.10
CA HIS A 108 2.86 -15.75 8.61
C HIS A 108 3.54 -14.89 7.54
N GLU A 109 2.73 -14.09 6.86
CA GLU A 109 3.14 -13.23 5.77
C GLU A 109 3.15 -11.77 6.24
N SER A 110 3.76 -10.86 5.48
CA SER A 110 3.83 -9.44 5.85
C SER A 110 2.46 -8.77 6.04
N TYR A 111 1.41 -9.31 5.42
CA TYR A 111 0.04 -8.79 5.51
C TYR A 111 -0.83 -9.46 6.57
N GLY A 112 -0.38 -10.56 7.19
CA GLY A 112 -1.21 -11.29 8.15
C GLY A 112 -0.85 -12.77 8.34
N SER A 113 -1.62 -13.42 9.19
CA SER A 113 -1.61 -14.87 9.37
C SER A 113 -2.71 -15.49 8.50
N VAL A 114 -2.36 -16.51 7.71
CA VAL A 114 -3.27 -17.11 6.72
C VAL A 114 -3.10 -18.63 6.67
N ALA A 115 -4.20 -19.36 6.47
CA ALA A 115 -4.18 -20.77 6.11
C ALA A 115 -5.36 -21.14 5.20
N VAL A 116 -5.09 -21.97 4.21
CA VAL A 116 -6.11 -22.50 3.30
C VAL A 116 -6.84 -23.68 3.95
N PHE A 117 -8.17 -23.69 3.92
CA PHE A 117 -9.01 -24.83 4.29
C PHE A 117 -10.04 -25.19 3.22
N GLN A 118 -10.66 -26.36 3.37
CA GLN A 118 -11.78 -26.80 2.52
C GLN A 118 -13.10 -26.78 3.28
N ASP A 119 -14.15 -26.29 2.61
CA ASP A 119 -15.53 -26.48 3.08
C ASP A 119 -16.03 -27.92 2.84
N ILE A 120 -17.25 -28.20 3.33
CA ILE A 120 -17.91 -29.51 3.16
C ILE A 120 -18.11 -29.93 1.70
N SER A 121 -18.16 -28.98 0.77
CA SER A 121 -18.30 -29.23 -0.66
C SER A 121 -16.96 -29.49 -1.35
N GLY A 122 -15.85 -29.03 -0.76
CA GLY A 122 -14.48 -29.13 -1.26
C GLY A 122 -13.91 -27.80 -1.77
N ASN A 123 -14.66 -26.70 -1.73
CA ASN A 123 -14.15 -25.40 -2.17
C ASN A 123 -13.07 -24.91 -1.21
N LYS A 124 -12.09 -24.18 -1.75
CA LYS A 124 -10.97 -23.66 -0.97
C LYS A 124 -11.26 -22.25 -0.45
N TRP A 125 -10.93 -22.05 0.81
CA TRP A 125 -11.10 -20.82 1.58
C TRP A 125 -9.78 -20.42 2.20
N ASP A 126 -9.51 -19.11 2.28
CA ASP A 126 -8.50 -18.58 3.20
C ASP A 126 -9.18 -18.18 4.50
N LEU A 127 -8.70 -18.71 5.63
CA LEU A 127 -8.87 -18.02 6.92
C LEU A 127 -7.73 -17.00 7.02
N ILE A 128 -8.04 -15.75 7.32
CA ILE A 128 -7.01 -14.70 7.38
C ILE A 128 -7.27 -13.76 8.55
N GLN A 129 -6.25 -13.55 9.38
CA GLN A 129 -6.17 -12.38 10.25
C GLN A 129 -5.17 -11.42 9.63
N ARG A 130 -5.65 -10.26 9.19
CA ARG A 130 -4.75 -9.20 8.74
C ARG A 130 -4.00 -8.67 9.95
N TYR A 131 -2.69 -8.49 9.82
CA TYR A 131 -2.01 -7.67 10.79
C TYR A 131 -2.58 -6.26 10.70
N PRO A 132 -2.64 -5.52 11.82
CA PRO A 132 -2.83 -4.10 11.75
C PRO A 132 -1.84 -3.59 10.69
N THR A 133 -2.33 -2.89 9.68
CA THR A 133 -1.49 -1.88 9.06
C THR A 133 -1.02 -0.98 10.20
N ASP A 134 0.19 -0.40 10.15
CA ASP A 134 0.86 0.33 11.26
C ASP A 134 0.03 1.45 11.97
N ASP A 135 -1.24 1.60 11.62
CA ASP A 135 -2.27 2.47 12.16
C ASP A 135 -2.88 1.92 13.46
N GLY A 136 -2.07 1.51 14.46
CA GLY A 136 -2.49 0.96 15.77
C GLY A 136 -3.36 1.87 16.67
N VAL A 137 -4.24 2.69 16.10
CA VAL A 137 -5.20 3.57 16.76
C VAL A 137 -6.62 3.18 16.32
N ASP A 138 -7.42 2.68 17.26
CA ASP A 138 -8.84 2.40 17.08
C ASP A 138 -9.63 3.73 17.02
N VAL A 139 -9.56 4.43 15.88
CA VAL A 139 -10.35 5.64 15.65
C VAL A 139 -11.71 5.23 15.09
N LYS A 140 -12.78 5.44 15.88
CA LYS A 140 -14.17 5.37 15.42
C LYS A 140 -14.48 6.46 14.39
N VAL A 141 -13.94 6.36 13.18
CA VAL A 141 -14.33 7.19 12.03
C VAL A 141 -15.29 6.37 11.18
N SER A 142 -16.41 6.98 10.80
CA SER A 142 -17.39 6.35 9.92
C SER A 142 -16.69 5.80 8.68
N SER A 143 -17.01 4.56 8.31
CA SER A 143 -16.44 3.74 7.23
C SER A 143 -16.56 4.31 5.80
N LYS A 144 -16.78 5.63 5.64
CA LYS A 144 -16.98 6.32 4.37
C LYS A 144 -15.71 6.88 3.73
N PHE A 145 -14.58 6.84 4.44
CA PHE A 145 -13.27 7.19 3.90
C PHE A 145 -12.26 6.17 4.42
N LEU A 146 -12.16 5.01 3.75
CA LEU A 146 -10.99 4.15 3.90
C LEU A 146 -9.81 4.96 3.37
N THR A 147 -9.03 5.53 4.28
CA THR A 147 -7.77 6.22 4.07
C THR A 147 -6.78 5.24 3.46
N ARG A 148 -6.76 5.23 2.14
CA ARG A 148 -5.63 4.88 1.28
C ARG A 148 -4.37 5.59 1.80
N ASN A 149 -3.19 4.95 1.75
CA ASN A 149 -1.85 5.49 2.07
C ASN A 149 -1.72 7.02 1.85
N ASP A 150 -2.15 7.81 2.84
CA ASP A 150 -2.18 9.27 2.77
C ASP A 150 -1.07 9.80 3.66
N TYR A 151 0.07 10.06 3.03
CA TYR A 151 1.23 10.59 3.71
C TYR A 151 1.01 12.04 4.20
N CYS A 152 0.04 12.78 3.65
CA CYS A 152 -0.34 14.09 4.16
C CYS A 152 -1.02 13.94 5.53
N GLN A 153 -1.97 13.00 5.64
CA GLN A 153 -2.61 12.69 6.93
C GLN A 153 -1.58 12.14 7.93
N THR A 154 -0.67 11.26 7.47
CA THR A 154 0.44 10.75 8.30
C THR A 154 1.31 11.88 8.86
N PHE A 155 1.60 12.92 8.05
CA PHE A 155 2.36 14.08 8.51
C PHE A 155 1.61 14.88 9.58
N ILE A 156 0.31 15.10 9.42
CA ILE A 156 -0.53 15.77 10.42
C ILE A 156 -0.49 15.01 11.74
N ASP A 157 -0.55 13.68 11.69
CA ASP A 157 -0.69 12.83 12.87
C ASP A 157 0.65 12.55 13.58
N THR A 158 1.75 12.44 12.83
CA THR A 158 3.05 11.96 13.36
C THR A 158 4.18 12.97 13.24
N GLY A 159 4.02 14.03 12.45
CA GLY A 159 5.10 14.93 12.07
C GLY A 159 6.12 14.35 11.08
N LEU A 160 6.02 13.06 10.71
CA LEU A 160 6.84 12.47 9.67
C LEU A 160 6.45 13.04 8.32
N ARG A 161 7.40 13.69 7.65
CA ARG A 161 7.13 14.34 6.36
C ARG A 161 6.89 13.29 5.28
N PRO A 162 6.03 13.54 4.28
CA PRO A 162 5.75 12.57 3.22
C PRO A 162 6.99 12.03 2.50
N GLN A 163 8.01 12.89 2.31
CA GLN A 163 9.27 12.50 1.69
C GLN A 163 10.09 11.48 2.49
N ASN A 164 9.84 11.32 3.79
CA ASN A 164 10.52 10.32 4.63
C ASN A 164 10.21 8.89 4.16
N PHE A 165 9.13 8.70 3.41
CA PHE A 165 8.67 7.41 2.92
C PHE A 165 9.13 7.11 1.48
N ILE A 166 9.88 8.02 0.84
CA ILE A 166 10.48 7.75 -0.48
C ILE A 166 11.64 6.77 -0.29
N ARG A 167 11.60 5.65 -1.01
CA ARG A 167 12.63 4.60 -0.97
C ARG A 167 13.70 4.85 -2.03
N ASP A 168 14.85 4.22 -1.84
CA ASP A 168 15.95 4.15 -2.82
C ASP A 168 16.46 5.54 -3.28
N LEU A 169 16.48 6.51 -2.36
CA LEU A 169 17.00 7.87 -2.62
C LEU A 169 18.53 7.95 -2.68
N ASP A 170 19.22 6.99 -2.08
CA ASP A 170 20.68 7.02 -1.97
C ASP A 170 21.34 6.95 -3.36
N TYR A 171 22.18 7.93 -3.67
CA TYR A 171 22.80 8.05 -4.99
C TYR A 171 23.63 6.81 -5.36
N GLN A 172 24.28 6.20 -4.36
CA GLN A 172 25.14 5.03 -4.59
C GLN A 172 24.33 3.77 -4.91
N ASN A 173 23.17 3.60 -4.28
CA ASN A 173 22.42 2.35 -4.32
C ASN A 173 21.08 2.40 -5.07
N ARG A 174 20.61 3.58 -5.53
CA ARG A 174 19.31 3.75 -6.21
C ARG A 174 19.10 2.92 -7.49
N TYR A 175 20.17 2.35 -8.06
CA TYR A 175 20.11 1.52 -9.27
C TYR A 175 20.67 0.11 -9.04
N SER A 176 20.81 -0.34 -7.79
CA SER A 176 21.35 -1.66 -7.45
C SER A 176 20.59 -2.81 -8.12
N GLU A 177 19.27 -2.66 -8.31
CA GLU A 177 18.41 -3.62 -9.00
C GLU A 177 18.43 -3.48 -10.54
N TYR A 178 19.11 -2.47 -11.08
CA TYR A 178 19.12 -2.13 -12.50
C TYR A 178 20.56 -2.04 -13.09
N PRO A 179 21.23 -3.18 -13.33
CA PRO A 179 22.66 -3.21 -13.70
C PRO A 179 23.03 -2.40 -14.95
N LYS A 180 22.12 -2.30 -15.94
CA LYS A 180 22.35 -1.52 -17.16
C LYS A 180 22.36 -0.01 -16.88
N ILE A 181 21.47 0.46 -16.01
CA ILE A 181 21.36 1.88 -15.63
C ILE A 181 22.55 2.25 -14.75
N GLU A 182 22.88 1.40 -13.78
CA GLU A 182 24.06 1.57 -12.93
C GLU A 182 25.35 1.67 -13.77
N ARG A 183 25.54 0.78 -14.75
CA ARG A 183 26.68 0.82 -15.66
C ARG A 183 26.71 2.10 -16.51
N LEU A 184 25.56 2.58 -16.98
CA LEU A 184 25.47 3.82 -17.75
C LEU A 184 25.95 5.02 -16.91
N ILE A 185 25.48 5.14 -15.68
CA ILE A 185 25.88 6.23 -14.79
C ILE A 185 27.38 6.18 -14.51
N LYS A 186 27.92 5.01 -14.16
CA LYS A 186 29.37 4.83 -13.96
C LYS A 186 30.20 5.28 -15.17
N LEU A 187 29.79 4.89 -16.38
CA LEU A 187 30.48 5.31 -17.61
C LEU A 187 30.40 6.83 -17.85
N LYS A 188 29.29 7.47 -17.48
CA LYS A 188 29.15 8.93 -17.59
C LYS A 188 30.04 9.64 -16.58
N ASP A 189 30.08 9.15 -15.34
CA ASP A 189 30.91 9.71 -14.27
C ASP A 189 32.40 9.57 -14.59
N ASP A 190 32.81 8.45 -15.21
CA ASP A 190 34.18 8.24 -15.70
C ASP A 190 34.57 9.26 -16.78
N ILE A 191 33.65 9.57 -17.71
CA ILE A 191 33.89 10.56 -18.77
C ILE A 191 34.04 11.96 -18.16
N ILE A 192 33.18 12.30 -17.19
CA ILE A 192 33.23 13.59 -16.49
C ILE A 192 34.56 13.68 -15.73
N SER A 193 34.91 12.68 -14.94
CA SER A 193 36.13 12.66 -14.12
C SER A 193 37.41 12.79 -14.95
N LYS A 194 37.46 12.15 -16.13
CA LYS A 194 38.61 12.25 -17.04
C LYS A 194 38.77 13.62 -17.72
N ARG A 195 37.68 14.38 -17.82
CA ARG A 195 37.65 15.68 -18.51
C ARG A 195 37.53 16.87 -17.56
N ALA A 196 37.27 16.62 -16.28
CA ALA A 196 37.14 17.65 -15.27
C ALA A 196 38.44 18.44 -15.15
N THR A 197 38.33 19.77 -15.23
CA THR A 197 39.42 20.66 -14.87
C THR A 197 39.63 20.63 -13.35
N PRO A 198 40.85 20.91 -12.86
CA PRO A 198 41.08 21.10 -11.43
C PRO A 198 40.12 22.12 -10.83
N GLY A 199 39.75 21.94 -9.57
CA GLY A 199 38.90 22.90 -8.85
C GLY A 199 39.56 24.28 -8.81
N MET A 200 38.86 25.29 -9.29
CA MET A 200 39.29 26.69 -9.26
C MET A 200 38.26 27.52 -8.50
N SER A 201 38.72 28.44 -7.67
CA SER A 201 37.86 29.32 -6.87
C SER A 201 38.42 30.73 -6.86
N LEU A 202 37.54 31.72 -6.86
CA LEU A 202 37.89 33.14 -6.74
C LEU A 202 37.04 33.75 -5.63
N LYS A 203 37.67 34.23 -4.55
CA LYS A 203 36.98 35.02 -3.52
C LYS A 203 36.82 36.45 -4.04
N CYS A 204 35.59 36.89 -4.25
CA CYS A 204 35.26 38.25 -4.70
C CYS A 204 33.88 38.69 -4.17
N ASP A 205 33.66 40.00 -4.10
CA ASP A 205 32.32 40.56 -3.84
C ASP A 205 31.58 40.71 -5.17
N LEU A 206 30.59 39.85 -5.42
CA LEU A 206 29.84 39.85 -6.66
C LEU A 206 29.02 41.13 -6.91
N LYS A 207 28.75 41.95 -5.89
CA LYS A 207 28.03 43.23 -6.09
C LYS A 207 28.90 44.27 -6.79
N SER A 208 30.22 44.20 -6.60
CA SER A 208 31.19 45.13 -7.16
C SER A 208 32.12 44.50 -8.22
N PHE A 209 32.16 43.17 -8.29
CA PHE A 209 33.02 42.43 -9.22
C PHE A 209 32.53 42.51 -10.67
N ASP A 210 33.44 42.83 -11.58
CA ASP A 210 33.18 42.80 -13.01
C ASP A 210 33.31 41.38 -13.56
N LEU A 211 32.18 40.70 -13.76
CA LEU A 211 32.14 39.34 -14.32
C LEU A 211 32.73 39.24 -15.73
N THR A 212 32.81 40.34 -16.48
CA THR A 212 33.40 40.32 -17.83
C THR A 212 34.91 40.12 -17.79
N SER A 213 35.56 40.44 -16.65
CA SER A 213 36.99 40.25 -16.44
C SER A 213 37.44 38.78 -16.47
N LEU A 214 36.51 37.83 -16.31
CA LEU A 214 36.80 36.39 -16.41
C LEU A 214 37.21 35.97 -17.83
N GLY A 215 36.92 36.79 -18.84
CA GLY A 215 37.45 36.64 -20.21
C GLY A 215 37.01 35.37 -20.94
N THR A 216 36.00 34.67 -20.42
CA THR A 216 35.48 33.43 -21.00
C THR A 216 33.96 33.38 -20.88
N LYS A 217 33.33 32.56 -21.73
CA LYS A 217 31.91 32.22 -21.61
C LYS A 217 31.79 30.88 -20.89
N PHE A 218 30.68 30.70 -20.19
CA PHE A 218 30.40 29.48 -19.45
C PHE A 218 29.25 28.74 -20.13
N ASP A 219 29.43 27.42 -20.33
CA ASP A 219 28.36 26.58 -20.87
C ASP A 219 27.22 26.38 -19.86
N VAL A 220 27.56 26.35 -18.57
CA VAL A 220 26.63 26.17 -17.46
C VAL A 220 27.04 27.08 -16.31
N ILE A 221 26.07 27.78 -15.71
CA ILE A 221 26.26 28.62 -14.52
C ILE A 221 25.27 28.14 -13.46
N LEU A 222 25.78 27.81 -12.27
CA LEU A 222 24.98 27.57 -11.06
C LEU A 222 24.97 28.85 -10.22
N LEU A 223 23.80 29.37 -9.91
CA LEU A 223 23.61 30.54 -9.05
C LEU A 223 22.91 30.12 -7.77
N ASP A 224 23.53 30.38 -6.62
CA ASP A 224 22.97 30.12 -5.29
C ASP A 224 23.21 31.33 -4.37
N PRO A 225 22.43 32.42 -4.53
CA PRO A 225 22.63 33.63 -3.76
C PRO A 225 22.07 33.49 -2.33
N PRO A 226 22.58 34.27 -1.36
CA PRO A 226 22.09 34.22 0.02
C PRO A 226 20.71 34.89 0.11
N TRP A 227 19.65 34.09 0.03
CA TRP A 227 18.28 34.58 0.14
C TRP A 227 17.93 34.96 1.58
N GLU A 228 17.08 35.97 1.75
CA GLU A 228 16.54 36.37 3.05
C GLU A 228 15.84 35.22 3.79
N GLU A 229 15.19 34.33 3.03
CA GLU A 229 14.54 33.14 3.59
C GLU A 229 15.52 32.22 4.32
N TYR A 230 16.78 32.14 3.87
CA TYR A 230 17.79 31.30 4.52
C TYR A 230 18.13 31.85 5.91
N GLN A 231 18.29 33.16 6.05
CA GLN A 231 18.55 33.78 7.35
C GLN A 231 17.36 33.69 8.30
N THR A 232 16.13 33.83 7.78
CA THR A 232 14.93 33.85 8.60
C THR A 232 14.47 32.46 9.05
N ARG A 233 14.69 31.42 8.23
CA ARG A 233 14.23 30.05 8.53
C ARG A 233 15.29 29.13 9.10
N VAL A 234 16.58 29.47 8.98
CA VAL A 234 17.67 28.65 9.50
C VAL A 234 18.31 29.33 10.71
N ALA A 235 18.03 28.82 11.90
CA ALA A 235 18.65 29.33 13.12
C ALA A 235 20.16 29.04 13.12
N GLY A 236 20.98 30.08 13.35
CA GLY A 236 22.43 29.92 13.56
C GLY A 236 23.28 29.82 12.29
N MET A 237 22.80 30.32 11.14
CA MET A 237 23.61 30.47 9.94
C MET A 237 24.75 31.47 10.17
N TYR A 238 25.93 30.96 10.52
CA TYR A 238 27.16 31.73 10.69
C TYR A 238 28.31 30.94 10.10
N VAL A 239 28.92 31.49 9.06
CA VAL A 239 30.16 30.98 8.47
C VAL A 239 31.24 32.03 8.77
N PRO A 240 32.30 31.68 9.52
CA PRO A 240 33.41 32.59 9.73
C PRO A 240 34.00 33.05 8.38
N ASP A 241 34.29 34.34 8.25
CA ASP A 241 34.94 34.96 7.08
C ASP A 241 34.14 35.01 5.76
N GLU A 242 32.83 34.80 5.82
CA GLU A 242 31.90 34.99 4.69
C GLU A 242 30.84 36.07 4.99
N ASP A 243 30.60 36.94 4.00
CA ASP A 243 29.45 37.86 4.04
C ASP A 243 28.22 37.15 3.47
N LEU A 244 27.29 36.79 4.37
CA LEU A 244 26.02 36.18 4.02
C LEU A 244 24.88 37.22 3.93
N SER A 245 25.20 38.50 3.73
CA SER A 245 24.21 39.55 3.52
C SER A 245 23.26 39.20 2.39
N THR A 246 21.97 39.45 2.61
CA THR A 246 20.92 38.97 1.72
C THR A 246 20.94 39.69 0.38
N TRP A 247 20.58 38.99 -0.68
CA TRP A 247 20.40 39.57 -2.01
C TRP A 247 18.92 39.69 -2.37
N SER A 248 18.55 40.88 -2.84
CA SER A 248 17.25 41.11 -3.46
C SER A 248 17.23 40.63 -4.91
N LEU A 249 16.03 40.40 -5.43
CA LEU A 249 15.85 40.02 -6.84
C LEU A 249 16.37 41.11 -7.81
N GLU A 250 16.28 42.38 -7.43
CA GLU A 250 16.76 43.49 -8.26
C GLU A 250 18.29 43.55 -8.30
N GLU A 251 18.98 43.29 -7.19
CA GLU A 251 20.44 43.16 -7.18
C GLU A 251 20.91 41.98 -8.05
N LEU A 252 20.19 40.85 -8.02
CA LEU A 252 20.51 39.71 -8.87
C LEU A 252 20.30 39.99 -10.36
N LYS A 253 19.21 40.66 -10.73
CA LYS A 253 18.98 41.08 -12.12
C LYS A 253 20.02 42.09 -12.59
N ALA A 254 20.58 42.88 -11.67
CA ALA A 254 21.61 43.85 -11.98
C ALA A 254 22.99 43.22 -12.21
N LEU A 255 23.18 41.92 -11.92
CA LEU A 255 24.39 41.18 -12.29
C LEU A 255 24.55 41.16 -13.80
N LYS A 256 25.53 41.89 -14.30
CA LYS A 256 25.87 41.91 -15.73
C LYS A 256 26.95 40.87 -16.01
N ALA A 257 26.57 39.76 -16.61
CA ALA A 257 27.52 38.84 -17.23
C ALA A 257 27.89 39.34 -18.64
N ALA A 258 29.10 39.05 -19.11
CA ALA A 258 29.48 39.34 -20.49
C ALA A 258 28.57 38.60 -21.48
N THR A 259 27.87 39.35 -22.34
CA THR A 259 27.07 38.80 -23.45
C THR A 259 27.91 38.15 -24.54
#